data_AF-A0A9D2KQL0-F1
#
_entry.id   AF-A0A9D2KQL0-F1
#
_cell.length_a   1.000
_cell.length_b   1.000
_cell.length_c   1.000
_cell.angle_alpha   90.00
_cell.angle_beta   90.00
_cell.angle_gamma   90.00
#
_symmetry.space_group_name_H-M   'P 1'
#
loop_
_entity.id
_entity.type
_entity.pdbx_description
1 polymer ?
#
loop_
_entity_poly.entity_id
_entity_poly.type
_entity_poly.pdbx_seq_one_letter_code
_entity_poly.pdbx_strand_id
1 'polypeptide(L)'
;MLKQSRNALTCLAKRYRAVLRRCRLRALALALACALTALPPLPAGAENTGGTWSGNDYIGTPTIGEASGATVDIDSDVPGYVSGGETRSGDATSNTVIISGGTMGYVCGGLTVDSGNATSNRVIISGGTVSGYVYGGDAGNGIATSNTVIISGGTVAGDVYGGDASGGSIATGNRVILSGAPTLTGIIFGGDAFVDAVSGNLLEVRSSGLQAKNIKNFAEYAFVLPATIRPGAVLLTLTQATDLTNGGQSPSPDIQRIDVDGAASPLRVGDKVTLFRNDNGLTPGTLPTSVSGTQGVTL
;
A
#
# COMPACT_ATOMS: atom_id res chain seq x y z
N MET A 1 -53.01 11.43 23.66
CA MET A 1 -51.54 11.38 23.58
C MET A 1 -50.92 10.10 24.17
N LEU A 2 -51.29 9.60 25.36
CA LEU A 2 -50.59 8.44 25.99
C LEU A 2 -50.56 7.09 25.21
N LYS A 3 -51.47 6.83 24.26
CA LYS A 3 -51.42 5.58 23.46
C LYS A 3 -50.24 5.54 22.48
N GLN A 4 -49.79 6.67 21.95
CA GLN A 4 -48.63 6.73 21.05
C GLN A 4 -47.32 6.52 21.81
N SER A 5 -47.16 7.07 23.03
CA SER A 5 -45.92 6.91 23.81
C SER A 5 -45.70 5.47 24.31
N ARG A 6 -46.75 4.75 24.72
CA ARG A 6 -46.65 3.32 25.09
C ARG A 6 -46.23 2.43 23.91
N ASN A 7 -46.73 2.71 22.72
CA ASN A 7 -46.32 2.00 21.50
C ASN A 7 -44.88 2.38 21.09
N ALA A 8 -44.49 3.65 21.24
CA ALA A 8 -43.12 4.10 21.00
C ALA A 8 -42.12 3.43 21.96
N LEU A 9 -42.39 3.38 23.27
CA LEU A 9 -41.50 2.73 24.25
C LEU A 9 -41.40 1.21 24.04
N THR A 10 -42.50 0.52 23.75
CA THR A 10 -42.44 -0.94 23.48
C THR A 10 -41.75 -1.24 22.14
N CYS A 11 -41.86 -0.36 21.14
CA CYS A 11 -41.07 -0.43 19.91
C CYS A 11 -39.57 -0.18 20.19
N LEU A 12 -39.25 0.85 20.98
CA LEU A 12 -37.87 1.19 21.37
C LEU A 12 -37.21 0.06 22.17
N ALA A 13 -37.92 -0.53 23.15
CA ALA A 13 -37.42 -1.64 23.95
C ALA A 13 -37.24 -2.94 23.13
N LYS A 14 -38.11 -3.22 22.17
CA LYS A 14 -37.91 -4.31 21.20
C LYS A 14 -36.70 -4.04 20.30
N ARG A 15 -36.54 -2.81 19.79
CA ARG A 15 -35.37 -2.38 19.01
C ARG A 15 -34.07 -2.49 19.80
N TYR A 16 -34.03 -2.04 21.05
CA TYR A 16 -32.83 -2.09 21.89
C TYR A 16 -32.40 -3.53 22.22
N ARG A 17 -33.36 -4.44 22.49
CA ARG A 17 -33.07 -5.88 22.68
C ARG A 17 -32.61 -6.56 21.38
N ALA A 18 -33.09 -6.11 20.22
CA ALA A 18 -32.62 -6.59 18.91
C ALA A 18 -31.20 -6.08 18.59
N VAL A 19 -30.91 -4.80 18.89
CA VAL A 19 -29.57 -4.20 18.75
C VAL A 19 -28.58 -4.89 19.69
N LEU A 20 -28.90 -5.10 20.96
CA LEU A 20 -28.04 -5.84 21.90
C LEU A 20 -27.79 -7.29 21.50
N ARG A 21 -28.77 -7.98 20.89
CA ARG A 21 -28.55 -9.30 20.27
C ARG A 21 -27.62 -9.20 19.06
N ARG A 22 -27.70 -8.16 18.23
CA ARG A 22 -26.79 -7.94 17.09
C ARG A 22 -25.38 -7.50 17.51
N CYS A 23 -25.22 -6.74 18.59
CA CYS A 23 -23.90 -6.41 19.17
C CYS A 23 -23.25 -7.65 19.77
N ARG A 24 -23.98 -8.46 20.55
CA ARG A 24 -23.44 -9.71 21.10
C ARG A 24 -23.16 -10.79 20.04
N LEU A 25 -23.90 -10.82 18.93
CA LEU A 25 -23.51 -11.66 17.79
C LEU A 25 -22.36 -11.05 16.97
N ARG A 26 -22.20 -9.72 16.84
CA ARG A 26 -21.02 -9.14 16.15
C ARG A 26 -19.71 -9.33 16.93
N ALA A 27 -19.77 -9.48 18.26
CA ALA A 27 -18.63 -9.91 19.06
C ALA A 27 -18.29 -11.42 18.95
N LEU A 28 -19.11 -12.21 18.25
CA LEU A 28 -18.93 -13.67 18.07
C LEU A 28 -18.90 -14.10 16.58
N ALA A 29 -19.42 -13.28 15.68
CA ALA A 29 -19.29 -13.37 14.24
C ALA A 29 -18.03 -12.65 13.72
N LEU A 30 -16.99 -12.60 14.56
CA LEU A 30 -15.59 -12.68 14.10
C LEU A 30 -15.31 -14.07 13.46
N ALA A 31 -16.25 -15.02 13.58
CA ALA A 31 -16.37 -16.19 12.72
C ALA A 31 -17.62 -16.11 11.81
N LEU A 32 -17.39 -16.03 10.50
CA LEU A 32 -18.32 -16.27 9.38
C LEU A 32 -19.60 -15.40 9.23
N ALA A 33 -19.51 -14.50 8.23
CA ALA A 33 -20.48 -14.25 7.15
C ALA A 33 -21.91 -13.68 7.45
N CYS A 34 -22.07 -12.43 6.98
CA CYS A 34 -23.23 -11.91 6.24
C CYS A 34 -24.51 -11.39 6.97
N ALA A 35 -25.22 -10.52 6.24
CA ALA A 35 -26.61 -10.06 6.39
C ALA A 35 -26.94 -8.78 7.20
N LEU A 36 -26.63 -7.63 6.56
CA LEU A 36 -27.65 -6.61 6.22
C LEU A 36 -29.07 -7.25 6.10
N THR A 37 -30.18 -6.75 6.63
CA THR A 37 -30.61 -5.37 6.86
C THR A 37 -31.35 -5.27 8.23
N ALA A 38 -31.97 -4.17 8.67
CA ALA A 38 -32.18 -2.87 8.05
C ALA A 38 -32.05 -1.74 9.08
N LEU A 39 -31.68 -0.57 8.56
CA LEU A 39 -31.79 0.75 9.17
C LEU A 39 -32.88 1.53 8.38
N PRO A 40 -33.21 2.81 8.68
CA PRO A 40 -33.53 3.72 7.58
C PRO A 40 -32.48 3.56 6.46
N PRO A 41 -32.81 3.76 5.18
CA PRO A 41 -31.80 3.71 4.13
C PRO A 41 -30.69 4.70 4.50
N LEU A 42 -29.51 4.16 4.85
CA LEU A 42 -28.30 4.96 4.84
C LEU A 42 -28.16 5.43 3.38
N PRO A 43 -27.79 6.71 3.15
CA PRO A 43 -27.51 7.16 1.79
C PRO A 43 -26.49 6.22 1.14
N ALA A 44 -26.61 5.99 -0.16
CA ALA A 44 -25.66 5.14 -0.86
C ALA A 44 -24.29 5.82 -0.85
N GLY A 45 -23.33 5.13 -0.26
CA GLY A 45 -22.01 5.66 0.09
C GLY A 45 -21.60 5.05 1.41
N ALA A 46 -20.53 4.25 1.38
CA ALA A 46 -19.74 4.10 2.59
C ALA A 46 -18.92 5.40 2.73
N GLU A 47 -18.80 5.92 3.94
CA GLU A 47 -18.24 7.25 4.17
C GLU A 47 -16.76 7.11 4.49
N ASN A 48 -15.90 7.74 3.66
CA ASN A 48 -14.47 7.86 3.93
C ASN A 48 -14.25 8.43 5.34
N THR A 49 -13.31 7.85 6.11
CA THR A 49 -13.10 8.22 7.52
C THR A 49 -11.66 8.64 7.81
N GLY A 50 -11.47 9.26 8.98
CA GLY A 50 -10.14 9.60 9.49
C GLY A 50 -9.49 10.84 8.90
N GLY A 51 -10.23 11.59 8.07
CA GLY A 51 -9.80 12.87 7.53
C GLY A 51 -10.93 13.86 7.29
N THR A 52 -10.62 14.87 6.48
CA THR A 52 -11.46 16.03 6.19
C THR A 52 -11.39 16.37 4.71
N TRP A 53 -12.52 16.82 4.15
CA TRP A 53 -12.57 17.29 2.78
C TRP A 53 -11.99 18.70 2.65
N SER A 54 -11.00 18.86 1.77
CA SER A 54 -10.43 20.14 1.36
C SER A 54 -10.70 20.32 -0.12
N GLY A 55 -11.82 20.98 -0.46
CA GLY A 55 -12.28 21.05 -1.85
C GLY A 55 -12.64 19.66 -2.39
N ASN A 56 -11.83 19.15 -3.33
CA ASN A 56 -12.00 17.83 -3.93
C ASN A 56 -11.16 16.73 -3.26
N ASP A 57 -10.30 17.13 -2.31
CA ASP A 57 -9.25 16.28 -1.74
C ASP A 57 -9.65 15.79 -0.34
N TYR A 58 -9.14 14.63 0.07
CA TYR A 58 -9.44 14.03 1.38
C TYR A 58 -8.16 13.86 2.21
N ILE A 59 -8.04 14.64 3.28
CA ILE A 59 -6.78 14.83 4.02
C ILE A 59 -7.00 14.49 5.51
N GLY A 60 -6.18 13.59 6.06
CA GLY A 60 -6.25 13.17 7.47
C GLY A 60 -5.99 14.31 8.45
N THR A 61 -4.79 14.89 8.37
CA THR A 61 -4.35 16.03 9.21
C THR A 61 -3.80 17.17 8.33
N PRO A 62 -4.65 18.10 7.84
CA PRO A 62 -4.18 19.33 7.20
C PRO A 62 -3.70 20.35 8.25
N THR A 63 -2.46 20.82 8.13
CA THR A 63 -1.86 21.76 9.09
C THR A 63 -0.73 22.59 8.46
N ILE A 64 -0.18 23.54 9.23
CA ILE A 64 1.04 24.30 8.87
C ILE A 64 2.26 23.77 9.65
N GLY A 65 2.02 23.08 10.78
CA GLY A 65 3.06 22.43 11.61
C GLY A 65 3.08 20.91 11.41
N GLU A 66 3.35 20.15 12.46
CA GLU A 66 3.48 18.69 12.40
C GLU A 66 2.17 17.99 12.01
N ALA A 67 2.19 17.22 10.93
CA ALA A 67 1.09 16.37 10.47
C ALA A 67 1.40 14.91 10.82
N SER A 68 1.00 14.46 12.02
CA SER A 68 1.47 13.17 12.56
C SER A 68 0.38 12.21 13.00
N GLY A 69 0.58 10.93 12.68
CA GLY A 69 -0.18 9.80 13.23
C GLY A 69 -1.64 9.67 12.79
N ALA A 70 -2.06 10.38 11.74
CA ALA A 70 -3.41 10.25 11.20
C ALA A 70 -3.60 8.92 10.46
N THR A 71 -4.84 8.42 10.39
CA THR A 71 -5.20 7.19 9.67
C THR A 71 -6.47 7.45 8.89
N VAL A 72 -6.34 7.48 7.56
CA VAL A 72 -7.43 7.70 6.60
C VAL A 72 -7.88 6.36 6.02
N ASP A 73 -9.19 6.13 5.95
CA ASP A 73 -9.79 4.94 5.33
C ASP A 73 -10.72 5.37 4.18
N ILE A 74 -10.48 4.83 2.99
CA ILE A 74 -11.16 5.14 1.73
C ILE A 74 -11.82 3.88 1.16
N ASP A 75 -13.14 3.94 1.05
CA ASP A 75 -13.97 2.92 0.42
C ASP A 75 -14.91 3.48 -0.68
N SER A 76 -14.92 4.79 -0.86
CA SER A 76 -15.72 5.54 -1.85
C SER A 76 -14.87 6.54 -2.65
N ASP A 77 -15.42 7.06 -3.75
CA ASP A 77 -14.68 7.92 -4.68
C ASP A 77 -14.18 9.23 -4.03
N VAL A 78 -12.95 9.61 -4.34
CA VAL A 78 -12.33 10.90 -3.98
C VAL A 78 -11.97 11.63 -5.27
N PRO A 79 -12.69 12.69 -5.70
CA PRO A 79 -12.47 13.32 -7.00
C PRO A 79 -11.07 13.91 -7.20
N GLY A 80 -10.42 14.32 -6.12
CA GLY A 80 -9.04 14.81 -6.09
C GLY A 80 -8.05 13.77 -5.56
N TYR A 81 -7.18 14.17 -4.65
CA TYR A 81 -6.20 13.26 -4.02
C TYR A 81 -6.55 12.86 -2.60
N VAL A 82 -5.87 11.83 -2.11
CA VAL A 82 -5.93 11.37 -0.72
C VAL A 82 -4.59 11.59 -0.05
N SER A 83 -4.57 12.21 1.12
CA SER A 83 -3.36 12.34 1.95
C SER A 83 -3.61 11.88 3.37
N GLY A 84 -2.72 11.03 3.91
CA GLY A 84 -2.80 10.59 5.30
C GLY A 84 -2.57 11.74 6.27
N GLY A 85 -1.65 12.66 5.95
CA GLY A 85 -1.40 13.90 6.69
C GLY A 85 -0.69 14.90 5.79
N GLU A 86 -1.01 16.18 5.90
CA GLU A 86 -0.51 17.21 5.00
C GLU A 86 -0.05 18.45 5.75
N THR A 87 1.13 18.92 5.41
CA THR A 87 1.68 20.13 5.98
C THR A 87 2.44 20.97 4.98
N ARG A 88 2.42 22.29 5.19
CA ARG A 88 3.23 23.22 4.41
C ARG A 88 4.68 23.27 4.87
N SER A 89 4.96 23.12 6.17
CA SER A 89 6.27 23.48 6.74
C SER A 89 6.74 22.67 7.96
N GLY A 90 5.94 21.75 8.49
CA GLY A 90 6.36 20.77 9.51
C GLY A 90 6.65 19.40 8.92
N ASP A 91 6.94 18.40 9.76
CA ASP A 91 7.11 17.03 9.27
C ASP A 91 5.74 16.32 9.12
N ALA A 92 5.62 15.46 8.10
CA ALA A 92 4.50 14.55 7.92
C ALA A 92 4.95 13.15 8.37
N THR A 93 4.54 12.70 9.56
CA THR A 93 5.13 11.50 10.18
C THR A 93 4.13 10.43 10.61
N SER A 94 4.45 9.16 10.33
CA SER A 94 3.68 7.99 10.77
C SER A 94 2.18 7.98 10.38
N ASN A 95 1.78 8.75 9.38
CA ASN A 95 0.42 8.75 8.87
C ASN A 95 0.15 7.50 8.03
N THR A 96 -1.12 7.10 7.90
CA THR A 96 -1.52 5.91 7.15
C THR A 96 -2.74 6.20 6.28
N VAL A 97 -2.69 5.81 5.00
CA VAL A 97 -3.86 5.75 4.11
C VAL A 97 -4.20 4.28 3.84
N ILE A 98 -5.46 3.93 3.99
CA ILE A 98 -6.02 2.61 3.69
C ILE A 98 -7.04 2.78 2.57
N ILE A 99 -6.92 2.00 1.51
CA ILE A 99 -7.82 2.02 0.34
C ILE A 99 -8.37 0.61 0.14
N SER A 100 -9.69 0.48 0.24
CA SER A 100 -10.45 -0.75 0.00
C SER A 100 -11.42 -0.62 -1.18
N GLY A 101 -11.76 0.60 -1.59
CA GLY A 101 -12.70 0.89 -2.67
C GLY A 101 -12.51 2.29 -3.26
N GLY A 102 -13.46 2.71 -4.11
CA GLY A 102 -13.46 4.03 -4.74
C GLY A 102 -12.46 4.23 -5.87
N THR A 103 -12.55 5.41 -6.50
CA THR A 103 -11.68 5.94 -7.54
C THR A 103 -11.09 7.26 -7.06
N MET A 104 -9.79 7.46 -7.24
CA MET A 104 -9.08 8.67 -6.81
C MET A 104 -7.95 9.08 -7.74
N GLY A 105 -7.47 10.32 -7.60
CA GLY A 105 -6.31 10.87 -8.29
C GLY A 105 -5.01 10.23 -7.83
N TYR A 106 -4.17 11.00 -7.12
CA TYR A 106 -2.96 10.49 -6.45
C TYR A 106 -3.22 10.19 -4.98
N VAL A 107 -2.33 9.41 -4.37
CA VAL A 107 -2.41 8.99 -2.96
C VAL A 107 -1.07 9.22 -2.30
N CYS A 108 -1.06 9.90 -1.15
CA CYS A 108 0.15 10.10 -0.35
C CYS A 108 -0.05 9.61 1.09
N GLY A 109 0.91 8.85 1.61
CA GLY A 109 0.90 8.47 3.03
C GLY A 109 1.06 9.70 3.93
N GLY A 110 1.96 10.62 3.58
CA GLY A 110 2.12 11.92 4.22
C GLY A 110 2.87 12.91 3.33
N LEU A 111 2.34 14.12 3.19
CA LEU A 111 2.74 15.15 2.22
C LEU A 111 3.33 16.38 2.93
N THR A 112 4.53 16.82 2.53
CA THR A 112 5.08 18.14 2.89
C THR A 112 5.27 19.01 1.65
N VAL A 113 4.67 20.21 1.64
CA VAL A 113 4.57 21.04 0.42
C VAL A 113 5.79 21.94 0.21
N ASP A 114 6.16 22.78 1.18
CA ASP A 114 7.35 23.65 1.07
C ASP A 114 8.55 23.04 1.79
N SER A 115 8.39 22.62 3.05
CA SER A 115 9.49 22.13 3.88
C SER A 115 9.02 21.11 4.92
N GLY A 116 9.97 20.33 5.44
CA GLY A 116 9.73 19.25 6.39
C GLY A 116 9.77 17.88 5.73
N ASN A 117 9.82 16.85 6.54
CA ASN A 117 10.17 15.48 6.13
C ASN A 117 8.92 14.59 6.09
N ALA A 118 8.80 13.75 5.06
CA ALA A 118 7.76 12.73 4.99
C ALA A 118 8.33 11.40 5.50
N THR A 119 8.12 11.05 6.78
CA THR A 119 8.79 9.90 7.40
C THR A 119 7.86 8.85 7.99
N SER A 120 8.20 7.57 7.82
CA SER A 120 7.48 6.42 8.39
C SER A 120 5.99 6.32 8.03
N ASN A 121 5.54 7.04 6.99
CA ASN A 121 4.16 7.04 6.53
C ASN A 121 3.83 5.76 5.76
N ARG A 122 2.54 5.46 5.61
CA ARG A 122 2.06 4.23 4.98
C ARG A 122 0.93 4.46 4.00
N VAL A 123 0.93 3.71 2.91
CA VAL A 123 -0.20 3.55 2.00
C VAL A 123 -0.51 2.06 1.86
N ILE A 124 -1.77 1.67 2.04
CA ILE A 124 -2.23 0.28 2.01
C ILE A 124 -3.39 0.17 1.02
N ILE A 125 -3.15 -0.44 -0.14
CA ILE A 125 -4.13 -0.60 -1.21
C ILE A 125 -4.55 -2.07 -1.31
N SER A 126 -5.83 -2.32 -1.10
CA SER A 126 -6.46 -3.66 -1.19
C SER A 126 -7.57 -3.73 -2.24
N GLY A 127 -8.08 -2.58 -2.68
CA GLY A 127 -9.09 -2.44 -3.73
C GLY A 127 -9.07 -1.03 -4.30
N GLY A 128 -10.15 -0.65 -5.00
CA GLY A 128 -10.27 0.66 -5.63
C GLY A 128 -9.39 0.88 -6.87
N THR A 129 -9.35 2.12 -7.36
CA THR A 129 -8.54 2.56 -8.50
C THR A 129 -7.86 3.90 -8.19
N VAL A 130 -6.53 3.88 -8.15
CA VAL A 130 -5.68 5.08 -8.12
C VAL A 130 -5.29 5.40 -9.56
N SER A 131 -5.83 6.50 -10.09
CA SER A 131 -5.62 6.91 -11.48
C SER A 131 -4.32 7.69 -11.70
N GLY A 132 -3.78 8.28 -10.64
CA GLY A 132 -2.49 8.95 -10.60
C GLY A 132 -1.42 8.14 -9.87
N TYR A 133 -0.50 8.84 -9.23
CA TYR A 133 0.67 8.29 -8.54
C TYR A 133 0.34 7.82 -7.11
N VAL A 134 1.15 6.91 -6.58
CA VAL A 134 1.12 6.50 -5.17
C VAL A 134 2.46 6.83 -4.51
N TYR A 135 2.44 7.58 -3.43
CA TYR A 135 3.60 7.96 -2.63
C TYR A 135 3.48 7.39 -1.22
N GLY A 136 4.47 6.61 -0.77
CA GLY A 136 4.55 6.22 0.64
C GLY A 136 4.69 7.46 1.54
N GLY A 137 5.48 8.44 1.09
CA GLY A 137 5.52 9.82 1.56
C GLY A 137 6.08 10.73 0.47
N ASP A 138 5.67 11.99 0.44
CA ASP A 138 6.07 13.00 -0.55
C ASP A 138 6.59 14.24 0.20
N ALA A 139 7.84 14.63 -0.05
CA ALA A 139 8.53 15.70 0.66
C ALA A 139 9.13 16.74 -0.30
N GLY A 140 8.39 17.82 -0.57
CA GLY A 140 8.68 18.79 -1.64
C GLY A 140 10.11 19.33 -1.67
N ASN A 141 10.69 19.69 -0.52
CA ASN A 141 12.12 20.06 -0.38
C ASN A 141 12.79 19.35 0.82
N GLY A 142 12.21 18.26 1.32
CA GLY A 142 12.65 17.58 2.54
C GLY A 142 13.40 16.28 2.28
N ILE A 143 13.22 15.31 3.18
CA ILE A 143 13.58 13.91 2.95
C ILE A 143 12.33 13.03 3.09
N ALA A 144 12.25 11.98 2.28
CA ALA A 144 11.15 11.02 2.29
C ALA A 144 11.67 9.63 2.68
N THR A 145 11.69 9.31 3.98
CA THR A 145 12.41 8.11 4.49
C THR A 145 11.55 7.16 5.32
N SER A 146 11.91 5.88 5.29
CA SER A 146 11.24 4.80 6.06
C SER A 146 9.74 4.62 5.76
N ASN A 147 9.23 5.19 4.67
CA ASN A 147 7.83 5.08 4.27
C ASN A 147 7.54 3.68 3.70
N THR A 148 6.28 3.24 3.71
CA THR A 148 5.89 1.92 3.20
C THR A 148 4.62 1.97 2.35
N VAL A 149 4.73 1.50 1.10
CA VAL A 149 3.56 1.23 0.24
C VAL A 149 3.29 -0.27 0.24
N ILE A 150 2.05 -0.67 0.48
CA ILE A 150 1.57 -2.06 0.44
C ILE A 150 0.45 -2.15 -0.57
N ILE A 151 0.60 -2.99 -1.60
CA ILE A 151 -0.42 -3.19 -2.64
C ILE A 151 -0.75 -4.69 -2.72
N SER A 152 -2.00 -5.04 -2.43
CA SER A 152 -2.53 -6.41 -2.43
C SER A 152 -3.66 -6.64 -3.43
N GLY A 153 -4.27 -5.56 -3.93
CA GLY A 153 -5.36 -5.60 -4.91
C GLY A 153 -5.61 -4.21 -5.50
N GLY A 154 -6.73 -4.06 -6.22
CA GLY A 154 -7.08 -2.81 -6.92
C GLY A 154 -6.24 -2.54 -8.17
N THR A 155 -6.36 -1.31 -8.68
CA THR A 155 -5.62 -0.81 -9.85
C THR A 155 -4.83 0.42 -9.47
N VAL A 156 -3.54 0.46 -9.81
CA VAL A 156 -2.70 1.66 -9.74
C VAL A 156 -2.20 1.97 -11.16
N ALA A 157 -2.72 3.05 -11.72
CA ALA A 157 -2.49 3.42 -13.11
C ALA A 157 -1.18 4.19 -13.31
N GLY A 158 -0.83 5.08 -12.37
CA GLY A 158 0.43 5.81 -12.36
C GLY A 158 1.59 5.01 -11.76
N ASP A 159 2.72 5.71 -11.60
CA ASP A 159 3.92 5.19 -10.97
C ASP A 159 3.77 5.14 -9.42
N VAL A 160 4.50 4.22 -8.79
CA VAL A 160 4.50 3.98 -7.33
C VAL A 160 5.86 4.37 -6.78
N TYR A 161 5.89 5.18 -5.73
CA TYR A 161 7.09 5.65 -5.05
C TYR A 161 7.05 5.20 -3.59
N GLY A 162 8.10 4.49 -3.14
CA GLY A 162 8.29 4.22 -1.72
C GLY A 162 8.39 5.54 -0.93
N GLY A 163 9.13 6.51 -1.46
CA GLY A 163 9.05 7.93 -1.07
C GLY A 163 9.55 8.85 -2.20
N ASP A 164 8.99 10.05 -2.31
CA ASP A 164 9.46 11.09 -3.24
C ASP A 164 10.04 12.28 -2.46
N ALA A 165 11.26 12.68 -2.83
CA ALA A 165 11.94 13.88 -2.38
C ALA A 165 12.70 14.50 -3.57
N SER A 166 12.04 14.58 -4.73
CA SER A 166 12.59 15.06 -6.01
C SER A 166 13.07 16.51 -5.98
N GLY A 167 12.41 17.41 -5.25
CA GLY A 167 12.94 18.75 -4.93
C GLY A 167 13.80 18.80 -3.65
N GLY A 168 13.82 17.71 -2.89
CA GLY A 168 14.67 17.51 -1.71
C GLY A 168 16.01 16.86 -2.07
N SER A 169 16.47 15.91 -1.24
CA SER A 169 17.77 15.25 -1.45
C SER A 169 17.82 13.76 -1.17
N ILE A 170 16.97 13.22 -0.28
CA ILE A 170 17.10 11.85 0.22
C ILE A 170 15.72 11.16 0.24
N ALA A 171 15.63 10.02 -0.43
CA ALA A 171 14.45 9.13 -0.42
C ALA A 171 14.87 7.68 -0.14
N THR A 172 15.24 7.39 1.11
CA THR A 172 15.93 6.15 1.53
C THR A 172 15.22 5.35 2.62
N GLY A 173 15.54 4.07 2.74
CA GLY A 173 14.93 3.14 3.70
C GLY A 173 13.44 2.86 3.46
N ASN A 174 12.91 3.26 2.31
CA ASN A 174 11.50 3.09 1.94
C ASN A 174 11.22 1.67 1.45
N ARG A 175 9.97 1.23 1.53
CA ARG A 175 9.60 -0.14 1.20
C ARG A 175 8.34 -0.21 0.34
N VAL A 176 8.38 -0.99 -0.73
CA VAL A 176 7.20 -1.35 -1.51
C VAL A 176 6.95 -2.84 -1.35
N ILE A 177 5.74 -3.21 -0.89
CA ILE A 177 5.32 -4.60 -0.68
C ILE A 177 4.20 -4.92 -1.66
N LEU A 178 4.46 -5.86 -2.58
CA LEU A 178 3.47 -6.36 -3.54
C LEU A 178 2.99 -7.74 -3.11
N SER A 179 1.68 -7.93 -3.02
CA SER A 179 1.05 -9.21 -2.66
C SER A 179 -0.26 -9.41 -3.43
N GLY A 180 -0.97 -10.52 -3.23
CA GLY A 180 -2.29 -10.72 -3.84
C GLY A 180 -2.27 -10.61 -5.37
N ALA A 181 -3.17 -9.82 -5.95
CA ALA A 181 -3.34 -9.67 -7.39
C ALA A 181 -3.71 -8.23 -7.85
N PRO A 182 -2.89 -7.20 -7.56
CA PRO A 182 -3.10 -5.85 -8.06
C PRO A 182 -2.82 -5.72 -9.57
N THR A 183 -3.44 -4.74 -10.19
CA THR A 183 -3.11 -4.28 -11.54
C THR A 183 -2.21 -3.05 -11.45
N LEU A 184 -0.97 -3.16 -11.92
CA LEU A 184 0.03 -2.08 -11.89
C LEU A 184 0.44 -1.75 -13.34
N THR A 185 0.28 -0.50 -13.78
CA THR A 185 0.70 -0.09 -15.14
C THR A 185 1.85 0.91 -15.16
N GLY A 186 2.24 1.45 -14.00
CA GLY A 186 3.39 2.33 -13.84
C GLY A 186 4.71 1.61 -13.53
N ILE A 187 5.74 2.43 -13.35
CA ILE A 187 7.05 2.09 -12.79
C ILE A 187 6.94 2.06 -11.26
N ILE A 188 7.69 1.19 -10.62
CA ILE A 188 7.80 1.13 -9.15
C ILE A 188 9.20 1.62 -8.75
N PHE A 189 9.24 2.67 -7.94
CA PHE A 189 10.45 3.28 -7.40
C PHE A 189 10.58 2.96 -5.91
N GLY A 190 11.78 2.59 -5.46
CA GLY A 190 12.10 2.56 -4.03
C GLY A 190 12.09 3.96 -3.43
N GLY A 191 12.73 4.91 -4.11
CA GLY A 191 12.57 6.33 -3.88
C GLY A 191 12.88 7.15 -5.13
N ASP A 192 12.57 8.44 -5.09
CA ASP A 192 13.02 9.42 -6.09
C ASP A 192 13.59 10.66 -5.37
N ALA A 193 14.82 11.05 -5.72
CA ALA A 193 15.58 12.09 -5.03
C ALA A 193 16.88 12.44 -5.79
N PHE A 194 17.41 13.64 -5.57
CA PHE A 194 18.61 14.12 -6.26
C PHE A 194 19.94 13.51 -5.76
N VAL A 195 20.09 13.27 -4.44
CA VAL A 195 21.38 12.85 -3.86
C VAL A 195 21.41 11.34 -3.59
N ASP A 196 20.43 10.82 -2.85
CA ASP A 196 20.30 9.38 -2.59
C ASP A 196 18.83 8.95 -2.67
N ALA A 197 18.52 8.20 -3.72
CA ALA A 197 17.21 7.61 -3.97
C ALA A 197 17.22 6.08 -3.78
N VAL A 198 18.32 5.47 -3.32
CA VAL A 198 18.56 4.02 -3.43
C VAL A 198 18.78 3.36 -2.07
N SER A 199 19.57 3.96 -1.17
CA SER A 199 20.04 3.28 0.05
C SER A 199 18.90 2.72 0.92
N GLY A 200 19.00 1.43 1.26
CA GLY A 200 18.02 0.74 2.12
C GLY A 200 16.61 0.61 1.53
N ASN A 201 16.39 1.00 0.26
CA ASN A 201 15.08 0.86 -0.36
C ASN A 201 14.80 -0.59 -0.75
N LEU A 202 13.70 -1.14 -0.27
CA LEU A 202 13.34 -2.57 -0.38
C LEU A 202 12.08 -2.79 -1.23
N LEU A 203 12.20 -3.58 -2.29
CA LEU A 203 11.06 -4.17 -2.99
C LEU A 203 10.81 -5.59 -2.45
N GLU A 204 9.64 -5.82 -1.85
CA GLU A 204 9.22 -7.14 -1.40
C GLU A 204 8.05 -7.69 -2.23
N VAL A 205 8.26 -8.82 -2.91
CA VAL A 205 7.26 -9.47 -3.76
C VAL A 205 6.78 -10.77 -3.11
N ARG A 206 5.49 -10.82 -2.75
CA ARG A 206 4.82 -11.91 -2.01
C ARG A 206 3.77 -12.67 -2.84
N SER A 207 3.84 -12.59 -4.15
CA SER A 207 2.86 -13.20 -5.05
C SER A 207 3.50 -13.63 -6.37
N SER A 208 2.74 -14.31 -7.22
CA SER A 208 3.18 -14.80 -8.54
C SER A 208 2.26 -14.37 -9.65
N GLY A 209 2.82 -14.10 -10.83
CA GLY A 209 2.09 -13.59 -11.99
C GLY A 209 1.86 -12.08 -11.98
N LEU A 210 2.56 -11.34 -11.11
CA LEU A 210 2.50 -9.88 -11.10
C LEU A 210 3.15 -9.29 -12.35
N GLN A 211 2.68 -8.11 -12.74
CA GLN A 211 3.23 -7.31 -13.84
C GLN A 211 3.43 -5.87 -13.38
N ALA A 212 4.49 -5.23 -13.86
CA ALA A 212 4.73 -3.80 -13.73
C ALA A 212 5.49 -3.30 -14.97
N LYS A 213 5.48 -1.99 -15.22
CA LYS A 213 6.17 -1.42 -16.39
C LYS A 213 7.69 -1.53 -16.26
N ASN A 214 8.20 -1.15 -15.08
CA ASN A 214 9.62 -1.18 -14.74
C ASN A 214 9.79 -1.13 -13.21
N ILE A 215 11.00 -1.38 -12.71
CA ILE A 215 11.38 -1.12 -11.31
C ILE A 215 12.69 -0.32 -11.26
N LYS A 216 12.83 0.57 -10.28
CA LYS A 216 13.98 1.46 -10.12
C LYS A 216 14.28 1.74 -8.65
N ASN A 217 15.51 2.15 -8.38
CA ASN A 217 15.92 2.81 -7.15
C ASN A 217 15.71 1.96 -5.88
N PHE A 218 15.96 0.65 -6.01
CA PHE A 218 15.95 -0.33 -4.92
C PHE A 218 17.37 -0.84 -4.66
N ALA A 219 17.82 -0.73 -3.42
CA ALA A 219 19.02 -1.39 -2.92
C ALA A 219 18.78 -2.88 -2.65
N GLU A 220 17.57 -3.22 -2.19
CA GLU A 220 17.26 -4.52 -1.62
C GLU A 220 16.03 -5.15 -2.27
N TYR A 221 16.08 -6.47 -2.42
CA TYR A 221 14.97 -7.28 -2.90
C TYR A 221 14.66 -8.43 -1.94
N ALA A 222 13.39 -8.61 -1.64
CA ALA A 222 12.89 -9.76 -0.89
C ALA A 222 11.77 -10.47 -1.65
N PHE A 223 11.79 -11.80 -1.64
CA PHE A 223 10.77 -12.62 -2.32
C PHE A 223 10.15 -13.60 -1.34
N VAL A 224 8.82 -13.61 -1.27
CA VAL A 224 8.07 -14.63 -0.54
C VAL A 224 7.28 -15.41 -1.58
N LEU A 225 7.74 -16.62 -1.87
CA LEU A 225 7.11 -17.52 -2.82
C LEU A 225 5.81 -18.03 -2.19
N PRO A 226 4.63 -17.79 -2.79
CA PRO A 226 3.36 -18.23 -2.20
C PRO A 226 3.29 -19.76 -2.14
N ALA A 227 2.58 -20.32 -1.16
CA ALA A 227 2.37 -21.77 -1.01
C ALA A 227 1.76 -22.45 -2.27
N THR A 228 1.18 -21.67 -3.18
CA THR A 228 0.62 -22.10 -4.47
C THR A 228 1.61 -22.06 -5.65
N ILE A 229 2.88 -21.68 -5.43
CA ILE A 229 3.88 -21.53 -6.49
C ILE A 229 4.11 -22.88 -7.20
N ARG A 230 4.40 -22.83 -8.51
CA ARG A 230 4.64 -24.01 -9.36
C ARG A 230 5.98 -23.90 -10.09
N PRO A 231 6.59 -25.02 -10.51
CA PRO A 231 7.78 -24.99 -11.35
C PRO A 231 7.52 -24.20 -12.64
N GLY A 232 8.46 -23.33 -13.02
CA GLY A 232 8.37 -22.42 -14.17
C GLY A 232 7.55 -21.15 -13.92
N ALA A 233 7.00 -20.95 -12.72
CA ALA A 233 6.27 -19.73 -12.38
C ALA A 233 7.19 -18.49 -12.31
N VAL A 234 6.60 -17.32 -12.57
CA VAL A 234 7.24 -16.01 -12.49
C VAL A 234 6.62 -15.24 -11.34
N LEU A 235 7.43 -14.54 -10.54
CA LEU A 235 6.93 -13.66 -9.48
C LEU A 235 6.51 -12.31 -10.05
N LEU A 236 7.45 -11.55 -10.62
CA LEU A 236 7.20 -10.27 -11.29
C LEU A 236 7.68 -10.29 -12.75
N THR A 237 6.83 -9.84 -13.67
CA THR A 237 7.20 -9.57 -15.08
C THR A 237 7.29 -8.07 -15.30
N LEU A 238 8.38 -7.63 -15.92
CA LEU A 238 8.65 -6.24 -16.28
C LEU A 238 8.49 -6.07 -17.79
N THR A 239 7.72 -5.07 -18.21
CA THR A 239 7.30 -4.92 -19.62
C THR A 239 8.10 -3.89 -20.43
N GLN A 240 9.15 -3.32 -19.85
CA GLN A 240 10.14 -2.45 -20.51
C GLN A 240 11.54 -2.82 -20.05
N ALA A 241 12.57 -2.55 -20.87
CA ALA A 241 13.96 -2.81 -20.49
C ALA A 241 14.30 -2.22 -19.10
N THR A 242 14.88 -3.04 -18.23
CA THR A 242 15.12 -2.70 -16.82
C THR A 242 16.61 -2.70 -16.52
N ASP A 243 17.09 -1.59 -15.96
CA ASP A 243 18.41 -1.51 -15.36
C ASP A 243 18.29 -1.66 -13.84
N LEU A 244 18.76 -2.78 -13.30
CA LEU A 244 18.78 -3.04 -11.86
C LEU A 244 20.03 -2.43 -11.19
N THR A 245 21.00 -1.91 -11.94
CA THR A 245 22.18 -1.22 -11.37
C THR A 245 21.86 0.14 -10.77
N ASN A 246 20.61 0.63 -10.89
CA ASN A 246 20.19 1.97 -10.50
C ASN A 246 21.09 3.05 -11.16
N GLY A 247 21.44 2.90 -12.45
CA GLY A 247 22.37 3.78 -13.14
C GLY A 247 23.81 3.77 -12.59
N GLY A 248 24.17 2.74 -11.82
CA GLY A 248 25.46 2.65 -11.11
C GLY A 248 25.49 3.36 -9.76
N GLN A 249 24.35 3.81 -9.22
CA GLN A 249 24.28 4.36 -7.86
C GLN A 249 24.61 3.30 -6.80
N SER A 250 25.11 3.77 -5.65
CA SER A 250 25.42 2.94 -4.48
C SER A 250 24.25 2.97 -3.48
N PRO A 251 23.98 1.87 -2.76
CA PRO A 251 24.59 0.55 -2.90
C PRO A 251 24.14 -0.18 -4.17
N SER A 252 24.98 -1.10 -4.65
CA SER A 252 24.58 -2.03 -5.70
C SER A 252 23.44 -2.93 -5.23
N PRO A 253 22.53 -3.35 -6.14
CA PRO A 253 21.36 -4.16 -5.79
C PRO A 253 21.75 -5.52 -5.18
N ASP A 254 21.01 -5.95 -4.15
CA ASP A 254 21.16 -7.25 -3.49
C ASP A 254 19.82 -7.94 -3.17
N ILE A 255 19.82 -9.28 -3.13
CA ILE A 255 18.65 -10.09 -2.72
C ILE A 255 18.83 -10.47 -1.26
N GLN A 256 18.24 -9.68 -0.37
CA GLN A 256 18.32 -9.88 1.08
C GLN A 256 17.63 -11.16 1.56
N ARG A 257 16.53 -11.56 0.90
CA ARG A 257 15.70 -12.67 1.38
C ARG A 257 14.93 -13.39 0.28
N ILE A 258 14.90 -14.71 0.36
CA ILE A 258 13.93 -15.55 -0.35
C ILE A 258 13.32 -16.51 0.66
N ASP A 259 11.99 -16.49 0.78
CA ASP A 259 11.24 -17.39 1.65
C ASP A 259 10.20 -18.16 0.84
N VAL A 260 9.75 -19.29 1.37
CA VAL A 260 8.53 -19.98 0.92
C VAL A 260 7.48 -19.88 2.01
N ASP A 261 6.32 -19.33 1.64
CA ASP A 261 5.14 -19.22 2.49
C ASP A 261 4.53 -20.61 2.76
N GLY A 262 4.00 -20.79 3.97
CA GLY A 262 3.42 -22.03 4.45
C GLY A 262 4.44 -23.09 4.89
N ALA A 263 3.92 -24.19 5.46
CA ALA A 263 4.73 -25.23 6.10
C ALA A 263 5.45 -26.17 5.11
N ALA A 264 4.98 -26.28 3.87
CA ALA A 264 5.50 -27.21 2.87
C ALA A 264 5.82 -26.48 1.56
N SER A 265 7.08 -26.56 1.12
CA SER A 265 7.44 -26.11 -0.22
C SER A 265 6.73 -26.96 -1.29
N PRO A 266 6.00 -26.36 -2.25
CA PRO A 266 5.46 -27.09 -3.39
C PRO A 266 6.52 -27.42 -4.45
N LEU A 267 7.75 -26.92 -4.29
CA LEU A 267 8.89 -27.11 -5.20
C LEU A 267 9.81 -28.24 -4.71
N ARG A 268 10.31 -29.03 -5.67
CA ARG A 268 11.26 -30.13 -5.50
C ARG A 268 12.67 -29.70 -5.89
N VAL A 269 13.67 -30.50 -5.50
CA VAL A 269 15.05 -30.31 -5.96
C VAL A 269 15.12 -30.38 -7.48
N GLY A 270 15.66 -29.32 -8.10
CA GLY A 270 15.75 -29.17 -9.56
C GLY A 270 14.64 -28.32 -10.19
N ASP A 271 13.55 -28.04 -9.47
CA ASP A 271 12.54 -27.08 -9.91
C ASP A 271 13.12 -25.66 -9.96
N LYS A 272 12.60 -24.83 -10.87
CA LYS A 272 13.02 -23.44 -11.06
C LYS A 272 11.83 -22.52 -10.98
N VAL A 273 12.04 -21.33 -10.42
CA VAL A 273 11.13 -20.18 -10.49
C VAL A 273 11.89 -18.98 -11.02
N THR A 274 11.18 -18.01 -11.57
CA THR A 274 11.75 -16.76 -12.09
C THR A 274 11.31 -15.61 -11.19
N LEU A 275 12.27 -14.95 -10.51
CA LEU A 275 11.97 -13.82 -9.64
C LEU A 275 11.55 -12.58 -10.46
N PHE A 276 12.38 -12.23 -11.46
CA PHE A 276 12.09 -11.23 -12.48
C PHE A 276 12.12 -11.86 -13.87
N ARG A 277 11.04 -11.70 -14.66
CA ARG A 277 11.07 -11.90 -16.12
C ARG A 277 11.04 -10.54 -16.79
N ASN A 278 11.82 -10.36 -17.85
CA ASN A 278 11.71 -9.22 -18.73
C ASN A 278 12.25 -9.58 -20.12
N ASP A 279 11.34 -9.77 -21.06
CA ASP A 279 11.70 -10.20 -22.42
C ASP A 279 12.24 -9.02 -23.26
N ASN A 280 12.23 -7.79 -22.70
CA ASN A 280 12.82 -6.57 -23.29
C ASN A 280 14.24 -6.29 -22.79
N GLY A 281 14.78 -7.12 -21.89
CA GLY A 281 16.16 -7.04 -21.39
C GLY A 281 16.29 -6.60 -19.94
N LEU A 282 17.24 -7.23 -19.23
CA LEU A 282 17.64 -6.91 -17.86
C LEU A 282 19.14 -6.62 -17.84
N THR A 283 19.52 -5.50 -17.22
CA THR A 283 20.88 -5.29 -16.73
C THR A 283 20.88 -5.66 -15.25
N PRO A 284 21.27 -6.89 -14.86
CA PRO A 284 21.08 -7.40 -13.48
C PRO A 284 22.06 -6.80 -12.46
N GLY A 285 23.09 -6.09 -12.92
CA GLY A 285 24.16 -5.59 -12.05
C GLY A 285 24.88 -6.71 -11.31
N THR A 286 24.95 -6.59 -9.99
CA THR A 286 25.58 -7.55 -9.07
C THR A 286 24.66 -8.69 -8.64
N LEU A 287 23.39 -8.70 -9.07
CA LEU A 287 22.41 -9.66 -8.56
C LEU A 287 22.78 -11.11 -8.89
N PRO A 288 22.77 -12.02 -7.90
CA PRO A 288 23.15 -13.42 -8.11
C PRO A 288 22.16 -14.15 -9.02
N THR A 289 22.69 -15.00 -9.91
CA THR A 289 21.89 -15.85 -10.82
C THR A 289 21.34 -17.12 -10.16
N SER A 290 21.71 -17.37 -8.90
CA SER A 290 21.20 -18.46 -8.06
C SER A 290 21.25 -18.05 -6.59
N VAL A 291 20.16 -18.27 -5.85
CA VAL A 291 20.01 -17.87 -4.44
C VAL A 291 19.33 -19.00 -3.66
N SER A 292 19.75 -19.24 -2.42
CA SER A 292 19.09 -20.16 -1.48
C SER A 292 18.12 -19.41 -0.57
N GLY A 293 16.90 -19.91 -0.45
CA GLY A 293 15.89 -19.36 0.45
C GLY A 293 15.60 -20.26 1.66
N THR A 294 14.81 -19.74 2.61
CA THR A 294 14.33 -20.52 3.79
C THR A 294 12.88 -20.99 3.60
N GLN A 295 12.53 -22.11 4.23
CA GLN A 295 11.17 -22.66 4.21
C GLN A 295 10.53 -22.52 5.60
N GLY A 296 9.23 -22.21 5.65
CA GLY A 296 8.47 -22.23 6.90
C GLY A 296 8.40 -20.89 7.62
N VAL A 297 8.67 -19.78 6.93
CA VAL A 297 8.35 -18.44 7.43
C VAL A 297 6.83 -18.29 7.43
N THR A 298 6.22 -18.65 8.56
CA THR A 298 4.79 -18.43 8.82
C THR A 298 4.65 -17.02 9.38
N LEU A 299 3.83 -16.18 8.72
CA LEU A 299 3.44 -14.85 9.21
C LEU A 299 2.35 -14.95 10.27
#